data_AF-A0A849Z1S0-F1
#
_entry.id   AF-A0A849Z1S0-F1
#
_cell.length_a   1.000
_cell.length_b   1.000
_cell.length_c   1.000
_cell.angle_alpha   90.00
_cell.angle_beta   90.00
_cell.angle_gamma   90.00
#
_symmetry.space_group_name_H-M   'P 1'
#
loop_
_entity.id
_entity.type
_entity.pdbx_description
1 polymer ?
#
loop_
_entity_poly.entity_id
_entity_poly.type
_entity_poly.pdbx_seq_one_letter_code
_entity_poly.pdbx_strand_id
1 'polypeptide(L)'
;MRFFYRISEDGGAWLAECEQMDAIGRGETPNEALDQLRTVLADRFDRPYAVAPPADDAPLEIELVPLDDVYLTAMGEDDELSSDGAVR
;
A
#
# COMPACT_ATOMS: atom_id res chain seq x y z
N MET A 1 -9.58 1.02 6.31
CA MET A 1 -8.35 0.34 6.79
C MET A 1 -7.21 0.66 5.85
N ARG A 2 -6.02 0.95 6.37
CA ARG A 2 -4.87 1.38 5.56
C ARG A 2 -3.81 0.29 5.48
N PHE A 3 -3.37 -0.02 4.26
CA PHE A 3 -2.26 -0.94 3.99
C PHE A 3 -1.24 -0.27 3.08
N PHE A 4 0.01 -0.60 3.32
CA PHE A 4 1.17 -0.19 2.56
C PHE A 4 1.52 -1.30 1.59
N TYR A 5 1.75 -0.93 0.33
CA TYR A 5 2.08 -1.88 -0.71
C TYR A 5 3.37 -1.51 -1.43
N ARG A 6 4.01 -2.53 -1.98
CA ARG A 6 5.06 -2.40 -2.98
C ARG A 6 4.54 -2.94 -4.30
N ILE A 7 4.82 -2.25 -5.40
CA ILE A 7 4.45 -2.72 -6.73
C ILE A 7 5.70 -2.88 -7.59
N SER A 8 5.74 -3.93 -8.39
CA SER A 8 6.89 -4.26 -9.25
C SER A 8 6.42 -4.93 -10.53
N GLU A 9 7.15 -4.70 -11.62
CA GLU A 9 6.95 -5.40 -12.88
C GLU A 9 7.79 -6.68 -12.89
N ASP A 10 7.16 -7.82 -13.17
CA ASP A 10 7.78 -9.13 -13.30
C ASP A 10 7.37 -9.76 -14.63
N GLY A 11 8.30 -9.83 -15.59
CA GLY A 11 8.10 -10.56 -16.85
C GLY A 11 6.95 -10.08 -17.74
N GLY A 12 6.55 -8.81 -17.62
CA GLY A 12 5.41 -8.23 -18.35
C GLY A 12 4.08 -8.31 -17.59
N ALA A 13 4.10 -8.76 -16.34
CA ALA A 13 2.98 -8.67 -15.41
C ALA A 13 3.33 -7.73 -14.25
N TRP A 14 2.32 -7.16 -13.61
CA TRP A 14 2.46 -6.34 -12.42
C TRP A 14 2.12 -7.15 -11.18
N LEU A 15 2.97 -7.04 -10.16
CA LEU A 15 2.82 -7.68 -8.86
C LEU A 15 2.73 -6.59 -7.80
N ALA A 16 1.62 -6.55 -7.07
CA ALA A 16 1.43 -5.70 -5.89
C ALA A 16 1.48 -6.57 -4.63
N GLU A 17 2.38 -6.26 -3.70
CA GLU A 17 2.60 -7.00 -2.46
C GLU A 17 2.28 -6.09 -1.27
N CYS A 18 1.59 -6.62 -0.26
CA CYS A 18 1.32 -5.92 0.99
C CYS A 18 2.45 -6.17 1.99
N GLU A 19 3.03 -5.13 2.59
CA GLU A 19 4.13 -5.33 3.56
C GLU A 19 3.64 -5.90 4.90
N GLN A 20 2.42 -5.56 5.29
CA GLN A 20 1.90 -5.94 6.61
C GLN A 20 1.32 -7.36 6.62
N MET A 21 1.06 -7.94 5.45
CA MET A 21 0.34 -9.21 5.33
C MET A 21 0.87 -10.00 4.14
N ASP A 22 0.90 -11.32 4.29
CA ASP A 22 1.16 -12.26 3.18
C ASP A 22 -0.02 -12.26 2.19
N ALA A 23 -0.09 -11.21 1.38
CA ALA A 23 -1.13 -10.93 0.39
C ALA A 23 -0.52 -10.27 -0.83
N ILE A 24 -0.81 -10.83 -2.00
CA ILE A 24 -0.31 -10.37 -3.29
C ILE A 24 -1.46 -10.23 -4.30
N GLY A 25 -1.38 -9.21 -5.14
CA GLY A 25 -2.23 -8.99 -6.30
C GLY A 25 -1.39 -9.04 -7.58
N ARG A 26 -1.96 -9.61 -8.64
CA ARG A 26 -1.32 -9.74 -9.96
C ARG A 26 -2.24 -9.20 -11.04
N GLY A 27 -1.67 -8.53 -12.04
CA GLY A 27 -2.41 -7.98 -13.17
C GLY A 27 -1.54 -7.73 -14.40
N GLU A 28 -2.16 -7.46 -15.54
CA GLU A 28 -1.46 -7.04 -16.76
C GLU A 28 -1.07 -5.55 -16.68
N THR A 29 -1.73 -4.80 -15.80
CA THR A 29 -1.46 -3.40 -15.51
C THR A 29 -1.25 -3.16 -14.00
N PRO A 30 -0.62 -2.03 -13.60
CA PRO A 30 -0.46 -1.66 -12.21
C PRO A 30 -1.79 -1.62 -11.45
N ASN A 31 -2.83 -1.06 -12.08
CA ASN A 31 -4.14 -0.90 -11.47
C ASN A 31 -4.83 -2.24 -11.23
N GLU A 32 -4.70 -3.20 -12.16
CA GLU A 32 -5.26 -4.55 -11.97
C GLU A 32 -4.56 -5.30 -10.84
N ALA A 33 -3.24 -5.16 -10.72
CA ALA A 33 -2.51 -5.74 -9.59
C ALA A 33 -2.99 -5.16 -8.26
N LEU A 34 -3.26 -3.85 -8.19
CA LEU A 34 -3.79 -3.20 -7.00
C LEU A 34 -5.24 -3.58 -6.70
N ASP A 35 -6.10 -3.67 -7.71
CA ASP A 35 -7.49 -4.11 -7.55
C ASP A 35 -7.54 -5.53 -7.00
N GLN A 36 -6.74 -6.44 -7.58
CA GLN A 36 -6.60 -7.81 -7.11
C GLN A 36 -6.09 -7.87 -5.65
N LEU A 37 -5.12 -7.02 -5.28
CA LEU A 37 -4.62 -6.94 -3.91
C LEU A 37 -5.73 -6.47 -2.95
N ARG A 38 -6.55 -5.49 -3.34
CA ARG A 38 -7.70 -5.03 -2.52
C ARG A 38 -8.71 -6.14 -2.31
N THR A 39 -9.02 -6.92 -3.35
CA THR A 39 -9.93 -8.08 -3.24
C THR A 39 -9.39 -9.13 -2.29
N VAL A 40 -8.10 -9.48 -2.40
CA VAL A 40 -7.46 -10.48 -1.52
C VAL A 40 -7.48 -10.02 -0.06
N LEU A 41 -7.19 -8.74 0.18
CA LEU A 41 -7.28 -8.16 1.52
C LEU A 41 -8.73 -8.19 2.02
N ALA A 42 -9.69 -7.73 1.22
CA ALA A 42 -11.10 -7.72 1.57
C ALA A 42 -11.60 -9.12 1.95
N ASP A 43 -11.38 -10.16 1.13
CA ASP A 43 -11.80 -11.55 1.43
C ASP A 43 -11.25 -12.05 2.77
N ARG A 44 -10.02 -11.65 3.11
CA ARG A 44 -9.37 -12.07 4.34
C ARG A 44 -9.98 -11.42 5.58
N PHE A 45 -10.47 -10.19 5.46
CA PHE A 45 -11.17 -9.47 6.53
C PHE A 45 -12.68 -9.76 6.55
N ASP A 46 -13.25 -10.17 5.42
CA ASP A 46 -14.65 -10.53 5.22
C ASP A 46 -15.01 -11.94 5.73
N ARG A 47 -14.06 -12.67 6.31
CA ARG A 47 -14.35 -13.94 6.99
C ARG A 47 -14.39 -13.83 8.52
N PRO A 48 -15.30 -13.06 9.14
CA PRO A 48 -15.69 -13.33 10.52
C PRO A 48 -16.66 -14.51 10.47
N TYR A 49 -16.23 -15.68 10.95
CA TYR A 49 -17.07 -16.82 11.39
C TYR A 49 -18.51 -16.88 10.84
N ALA A 50 -18.77 -17.82 9.94
CA ALA A 50 -20.10 -18.18 9.44
C ALA A 50 -21.21 -18.16 10.53
N VAL A 51 -21.90 -17.03 10.64
CA VAL A 51 -23.24 -16.91 11.23
C VAL A 51 -23.93 -15.76 10.49
N ALA A 52 -24.89 -16.13 9.64
CA ALA A 52 -25.76 -15.34 8.76
C ALA A 52 -25.73 -13.79 8.92
N PRO A 53 -25.46 -13.01 7.84
CA PRO A 53 -25.43 -11.55 7.91
C PRO A 53 -26.86 -10.94 7.84
N PRO A 54 -27.17 -9.86 8.58
CA PRO A 54 -28.12 -8.87 8.08
C PRO A 54 -27.52 -8.17 6.84
N ALA A 55 -28.38 -7.89 5.85
CA ALA A 55 -28.02 -7.58 4.45
C ALA A 55 -27.41 -6.17 4.19
N ASP A 56 -26.57 -5.66 5.08
CA ASP A 56 -25.86 -4.40 4.90
C ASP A 56 -24.35 -4.67 4.87
N ASP A 57 -23.92 -5.29 3.79
CA ASP A 57 -22.51 -5.52 3.48
C ASP A 57 -21.93 -4.23 2.86
N ALA A 58 -21.59 -3.27 3.72
CA ALA A 58 -20.86 -2.10 3.27
C ALA A 58 -19.44 -2.56 2.87
N PRO A 59 -18.97 -2.27 1.64
CA PRO A 59 -17.65 -2.69 1.21
C PRO A 59 -16.60 -2.12 2.17
N LEU A 60 -15.72 -2.99 2.69
CA LEU A 60 -14.61 -2.58 3.55
C LEU A 60 -13.77 -1.54 2.81
N GLU A 61 -13.79 -0.29 3.28
CA GLU A 61 -12.99 0.78 2.71
C GLU A 61 -11.50 0.51 2.97
N ILE A 62 -10.85 -0.15 2.03
CA ILE A 62 -9.41 -0.44 2.05
C ILE A 62 -8.67 0.66 1.27
N GLU A 63 -7.78 1.35 1.95
CA GLU A 63 -6.86 2.37 1.42
C GLU A 63 -5.49 1.72 1.20
N LEU A 64 -5.01 1.71 -0.05
CA LEU A 64 -3.69 1.24 -0.43
C LEU A 64 -2.74 2.43 -0.59
N VAL A 65 -1.62 2.43 0.13
CA VAL A 65 -0.60 3.48 0.13
C VAL A 65 0.72 2.93 -0.41
N PRO A 66 1.31 3.52 -1.48
CA PRO A 66 2.58 3.05 -1.99
C PRO A 66 3.71 3.31 -0.98
N LEU A 67 4.64 2.35 -0.83
CA LEU A 67 5.77 2.52 0.09
C LEU A 67 6.73 3.63 -0.32
N ASP A 68 6.93 3.81 -1.63
CA ASP A 68 7.87 4.81 -2.16
C ASP A 68 7.48 6.26 -1.76
N ASP A 69 6.19 6.53 -1.51
CA ASP A 69 5.72 7.83 -1.01
C ASP A 69 6.15 8.09 0.45
N VAL A 70 6.33 7.04 1.25
CA VAL A 70 6.68 7.16 2.68
C VAL A 70 8.13 7.61 2.86
N TYR A 71 9.02 7.28 1.92
CA TYR A 71 10.42 7.69 1.96
C TYR A 71 10.64 9.17 1.63
N LEU A 72 9.76 9.80 0.84
CA LEU A 72 9.84 11.23 0.54
C LEU A 72 9.46 12.10 1.75
N THR A 73 8.59 11.61 2.63
CA THR A 73 8.19 12.33 3.84
C THR A 73 9.23 12.20 4.96
N ALA A 74 10.05 11.15 4.97
CA ALA A 74 11.02 10.88 6.03
C ALA A 74 12.43 11.48 5.81
N MET A 75 12.70 12.08 4.65
CA MET A 75 14.03 12.64 4.29
C MET A 75 14.00 14.15 4.03
N GLY A 76 12.97 14.85 4.51
CA GLY A 76 12.72 16.27 4.21
C GLY A 76 13.21 17.29 5.23
N GLU A 77 13.99 16.92 6.26
CA GLU A 77 14.39 17.87 7.33
C GLU A 77 15.81 17.66 7.89
N ASP A 78 16.79 17.18 7.12
CA ASP A 78 18.19 17.16 7.59
C ASP A 78 19.20 17.42 6.45
N ASP A 79 19.14 18.59 5.81
CA ASP A 79 20.32 19.15 5.12
C ASP A 79 20.24 20.68 4.99
N GLU A 80 20.73 21.39 6.01
CA GLU A 80 21.69 22.49 5.76
C GLU A 80 22.57 22.69 7.02
N LEU A 81 23.58 21.83 7.15
CA LEU A 81 24.72 22.08 8.03
C LEU A 81 25.60 23.17 7.38
N SER A 82 25.76 24.27 8.12
CA SER A 82 27.06 24.91 8.37
C SER A 82 27.90 25.32 7.16
N SER A 83 27.98 26.63 6.91
CA SER A 83 29.25 27.40 6.89
C SER A 83 29.04 28.74 6.20
N ASP A 84 29.06 29.85 6.96
CA ASP A 84 29.87 31.00 6.53
C ASP A 84 30.20 31.89 7.72
N GLY A 85 31.38 31.66 8.28
CA GLY A 85 32.07 32.70 9.03
C GLY A 85 32.68 33.67 8.03
N ALA A 86 32.01 34.79 7.76
CA ALA A 86 32.65 35.95 7.15
C ALA A 86 32.92 37.02 8.22
N VAL A 87 34.14 36.96 8.72
CA VAL A 87 34.83 38.05 9.41
C VAL A 87 34.92 39.25 8.48
N ARG A 88 34.35 40.40 8.88
CA ARG A 88 35.03 41.72 8.86
C ARG A 88 34.19 42.83 9.49
#